data_AF-C0DYE6-F1
#
_entry.id   AF-C0DYE6-F1
#
_cell.length_a   1.000
_cell.length_b   1.000
_cell.length_c   1.000
_cell.angle_alpha   90.00
_cell.angle_beta   90.00
_cell.angle_gamma   90.00
#
_symmetry.space_group_name_H-M   'P 1'
#
loop_
_entity.id
_entity.type
_entity.pdbx_description
1 polymer ?
#
loop_
_entity_poly.entity_id
_entity_poly.type
_entity_poly.pdbx_seq_one_letter_code
_entity_poly.pdbx_strand_id
1 'polypeptide(L)'
;MWIGDGHSFKAKVQHPIHGQPFKPEVTVIIDGCTRMVVGFSFSLAESCVAVADALRIGIKHNGVPLMYYSDNGGGQTGKTIDHEITGLTARLGIHHETGLPGNPQGRGIIERWWQDNLIRLAAQYETFTGSSMDRSTQNLLYRKMDSAFNAWRQGKELTPEQQRYKAKLPSWQQFMADVMQCIADYNNRPHSELPKNAEGVHYTPLQYRDLRMQQENLAPDLLAEAELDVLFRPQEVRKAARGQIELFGNVYFSTELAELHGEDVRVAFRSEKCR
;
A
#
# COMPACT_ATOMS: atom_id res chain seq x y z
N MET A 1 11.71 13.01 2.95
CA MET A 1 11.55 11.70 3.62
C MET A 1 10.11 11.27 3.42
N TRP A 2 9.91 10.08 2.85
CA TRP A 2 8.60 9.45 2.77
C TRP A 2 8.38 8.56 3.99
N ILE A 3 7.15 8.49 4.47
CA ILE A 3 6.73 7.73 5.65
C ILE A 3 5.64 6.77 5.18
N GLY A 4 5.85 5.46 5.34
CA GLY A 4 4.86 4.46 4.96
C GLY A 4 4.41 3.60 6.12
N ASP A 5 3.14 3.24 6.11
CA ASP A 5 2.52 2.35 7.08
C ASP A 5 1.29 1.66 6.49
N GLY A 6 0.93 0.50 7.05
CA GLY A 6 -0.25 -0.28 6.71
C GLY A 6 -1.29 -0.21 7.83
N HIS A 7 -2.57 -0.18 7.48
CA HIS A 7 -3.63 -0.16 8.48
C HIS A 7 -4.91 -0.86 8.02
N SER A 8 -5.46 -1.68 8.93
CA SER A 8 -6.69 -2.41 8.68
C SER A 8 -7.89 -1.48 8.53
N PHE A 9 -8.61 -1.64 7.43
CA PHE A 9 -9.85 -0.92 7.20
C PHE A 9 -10.89 -1.36 8.24
N LYS A 10 -11.42 -0.41 9.02
CA LYS A 10 -12.27 -0.71 10.17
C LYS A 10 -13.70 -1.09 9.79
N ALA A 11 -13.98 -1.43 8.54
CA ALA A 11 -15.26 -1.97 8.08
C ALA A 11 -15.04 -3.26 7.27
N LYS A 12 -16.06 -4.13 7.22
CA LYS A 12 -16.01 -5.32 6.36
C LYS A 12 -16.39 -4.97 4.92
N VAL A 13 -15.69 -5.53 3.95
CA VAL A 13 -15.98 -5.41 2.51
C VAL A 13 -16.04 -6.80 1.88
N GLN A 14 -16.58 -6.90 0.67
CA GLN A 14 -16.67 -8.15 -0.06
C GLN A 14 -15.31 -8.57 -0.62
N HIS A 15 -14.87 -9.78 -0.28
CA HIS A 15 -13.64 -10.34 -0.82
C HIS A 15 -13.74 -10.58 -2.34
N PRO A 16 -12.79 -10.09 -3.16
CA PRO A 16 -12.91 -10.15 -4.62
C PRO A 16 -12.90 -11.58 -5.18
N ILE A 17 -12.21 -12.51 -4.51
CA ILE A 17 -12.12 -13.92 -4.94
C ILE A 17 -13.34 -14.75 -4.51
N HIS A 18 -13.59 -14.87 -3.20
CA HIS A 18 -14.61 -15.79 -2.67
C HIS A 18 -15.89 -15.11 -2.18
N GLY A 19 -15.99 -13.77 -2.28
CA GLY A 19 -17.20 -13.02 -1.97
C GLY A 19 -17.60 -12.94 -0.49
N GLN A 20 -16.78 -13.45 0.43
CA GLN A 20 -17.10 -13.43 1.86
C GLN A 20 -16.71 -12.07 2.47
N PRO A 21 -17.35 -11.65 3.57
CA PRO A 21 -16.98 -10.43 4.28
C PRO A 21 -15.58 -10.56 4.89
N PHE A 22 -14.70 -9.62 4.62
CA PHE A 22 -13.37 -9.56 5.23
C PHE A 22 -12.96 -8.10 5.51
N LYS A 23 -11.90 -7.91 6.30
CA LYS A 23 -11.32 -6.58 6.53
C LYS A 23 -10.08 -6.44 5.64
N PRO A 24 -10.08 -5.51 4.68
CA PRO A 24 -8.91 -5.28 3.86
C PRO A 24 -7.87 -4.44 4.59
N GLU A 25 -6.65 -4.49 4.09
CA GLU A 25 -5.55 -3.63 4.54
C GLU A 25 -5.31 -2.54 3.50
N VAL A 26 -5.01 -1.33 3.98
CA VAL A 26 -4.60 -0.21 3.15
C VAL A 26 -3.20 0.20 3.57
N THR A 27 -2.28 0.27 2.62
CA THR A 27 -0.96 0.87 2.86
C THR A 27 -0.92 2.25 2.23
N VAL A 28 -0.38 3.23 2.94
CA VAL A 28 -0.25 4.62 2.48
C VAL A 28 1.18 5.08 2.70
N ILE A 29 1.67 5.91 1.79
CA ILE A 29 2.96 6.59 1.88
C ILE A 29 2.72 8.09 1.82
N ILE A 30 3.20 8.79 2.83
CA ILE A 30 3.06 10.23 3.02
C ILE A 30 4.42 10.88 2.93
N ASP A 31 4.54 11.95 2.16
CA ASP A 31 5.72 12.80 2.22
C ASP A 31 5.71 13.63 3.52
N GLY A 32 6.74 13.44 4.35
CA GLY A 32 6.85 14.07 5.66
C GLY A 32 7.02 15.59 5.61
N CYS A 33 7.40 16.17 4.46
CA CYS A 33 7.50 17.61 4.30
C CYS A 33 6.17 18.23 3.88
N THR A 34 5.56 17.69 2.84
CA THR A 34 4.38 18.28 2.18
C THR A 34 3.05 17.76 2.72
N ARG A 35 3.10 16.71 3.55
CA ARG A 35 1.93 15.93 4.01
C ARG A 35 1.19 15.22 2.88
N MET A 36 1.66 15.28 1.64
CA MET A 36 0.96 14.67 0.52
C MET A 36 1.03 13.14 0.62
N VAL A 37 -0.11 12.46 0.43
CA VAL A 37 -0.11 11.03 0.14
C VAL A 37 0.42 10.85 -1.27
N VAL A 38 1.60 10.26 -1.39
CA VAL A 38 2.32 10.07 -2.65
C VAL A 38 2.07 8.70 -3.26
N GLY A 39 1.85 7.67 -2.43
CA GLY A 39 1.60 6.30 -2.87
C GLY A 39 0.67 5.55 -1.94
N PHE A 40 -0.03 4.54 -2.46
CA PHE A 40 -0.92 3.70 -1.68
C PHE A 40 -1.12 2.34 -2.35
N SER A 41 -1.58 1.35 -1.59
CA SER A 41 -1.96 0.04 -2.11
C SER A 41 -3.06 -0.60 -1.26
N PHE A 42 -3.68 -1.65 -1.82
CA PHE A 42 -4.70 -2.45 -1.17
C PHE A 42 -4.24 -3.90 -1.09
N SER A 43 -4.44 -4.55 0.05
CA SER A 43 -4.16 -5.98 0.17
C SER A 43 -5.24 -6.74 0.93
N LEU A 44 -5.28 -8.06 0.66
CA LEU A 44 -6.26 -8.95 1.27
C LEU A 44 -5.92 -9.32 2.72
N ALA A 45 -4.65 -9.12 3.10
CA ALA A 45 -4.09 -9.29 4.43
C ALA A 45 -2.82 -8.42 4.55
N GLU A 46 -2.31 -8.26 5.77
CA GLU A 46 -1.07 -7.51 6.02
C GLU A 46 0.09 -8.21 5.31
N SER A 47 0.86 -7.46 4.50
CA SER A 47 1.93 -8.02 3.69
C SER A 47 2.98 -6.99 3.33
N CYS A 48 4.25 -7.38 3.40
CA CYS A 48 5.38 -6.57 2.89
C CYS A 48 5.21 -6.21 1.40
N VAL A 49 4.48 -7.05 0.65
CA VAL A 49 4.18 -6.81 -0.77
C VAL A 49 3.32 -5.54 -0.94
N ALA A 50 2.40 -5.28 -0.01
CA ALA A 50 1.55 -4.09 -0.06
C ALA A 50 2.38 -2.80 0.06
N VAL A 51 3.41 -2.80 0.91
CA VAL A 51 4.30 -1.65 1.05
C VAL A 51 5.16 -1.45 -0.20
N ALA A 52 5.69 -2.52 -0.78
CA ALA A 52 6.41 -2.44 -2.05
C ALA A 52 5.53 -1.90 -3.20
N ASP A 53 4.26 -2.33 -3.27
CA ASP A 53 3.30 -1.83 -4.26
C ASP A 53 2.94 -0.36 -4.05
N ALA A 54 2.78 0.08 -2.79
CA ALA A 54 2.55 1.49 -2.48
C ALA A 54 3.76 2.35 -2.86
N LEU A 55 4.98 1.88 -2.56
CA LEU A 55 6.24 2.53 -2.95
C LEU A 55 6.35 2.64 -4.47
N ARG A 56 6.01 1.56 -5.19
CA ARG A 56 5.97 1.55 -6.66
C ARG A 56 5.11 2.67 -7.20
N ILE A 57 3.87 2.75 -6.73
CA ILE A 57 2.91 3.75 -7.18
C ILE A 57 3.42 5.15 -6.83
N GLY A 58 3.97 5.31 -5.63
CA GLY A 58 4.61 6.55 -5.20
C GLY A 58 5.71 7.01 -6.16
N ILE A 59 6.70 6.15 -6.40
CA ILE A 59 7.85 6.43 -7.26
C ILE A 59 7.42 6.71 -8.69
N LYS A 60 6.51 5.90 -9.24
CA LYS A 60 5.99 6.07 -10.61
C LYS A 60 5.42 7.47 -10.85
N HIS A 61 4.74 8.04 -9.87
CA HIS A 61 4.01 9.30 -10.04
C HIS A 61 4.73 10.51 -9.43
N ASN A 62 5.65 10.32 -8.49
CA ASN A 62 6.25 11.40 -7.71
C ASN A 62 7.77 11.40 -7.72
N GLY A 63 8.40 10.43 -8.37
CA GLY A 63 9.85 10.24 -8.44
C GLY A 63 10.43 9.51 -7.24
N VAL A 64 11.71 9.17 -7.34
CA VAL A 64 12.43 8.41 -6.30
C VAL A 64 12.67 9.28 -5.05
N PRO A 65 12.25 8.84 -3.84
CA PRO A 65 12.56 9.57 -2.61
C PRO A 65 14.01 9.34 -2.17
N LEU A 66 14.63 10.34 -1.54
CA LEU A 66 15.95 10.17 -0.93
C LEU A 66 15.93 9.22 0.28
N MET A 67 14.83 9.21 1.01
CA MET A 67 14.70 8.46 2.25
C MET A 67 13.27 7.97 2.44
N TYR A 68 13.14 6.72 2.87
CA TYR A 68 11.88 6.09 3.26
C TYR A 68 11.95 5.66 4.72
N TYR A 69 10.88 5.91 5.47
CA TYR A 69 10.71 5.50 6.86
C TYR A 69 9.52 4.56 6.98
N SER A 70 9.69 3.41 7.63
CA SER A 70 8.60 2.49 7.97
C SER A 70 8.72 1.99 9.42
N ASP A 71 7.58 1.64 10.03
CA ASP A 71 7.59 1.10 11.39
C ASP A 71 8.03 -0.38 11.40
N ASN A 72 8.62 -0.84 12.49
CA ASN A 72 9.05 -2.23 12.66
C ASN A 72 7.89 -3.14 13.09
N GLY A 73 6.71 -2.97 12.49
CA GLY A 73 5.63 -3.95 12.61
C GLY A 73 6.10 -5.29 12.03
N GLY A 74 5.73 -6.42 12.64
CA GLY A 74 6.21 -7.75 12.24
C GLY A 74 5.95 -8.14 10.76
N GLY A 75 5.13 -7.37 10.05
CA GLY A 75 4.86 -7.48 8.61
C GLY A 75 5.64 -6.53 7.70
N GLN A 76 6.51 -5.65 8.21
CA GLN A 76 7.26 -4.65 7.40
C GLN A 76 8.75 -5.01 7.21
N THR A 77 9.32 -5.94 7.99
CA THR A 77 10.67 -6.51 7.81
C THR A 77 10.68 -7.66 6.79
N GLY A 78 10.03 -7.43 5.65
CA GLY A 78 10.02 -8.39 4.54
C GLY A 78 11.33 -8.36 3.79
N LYS A 79 11.86 -9.55 3.45
CA LYS A 79 12.99 -9.77 2.51
C LYS A 79 12.81 -9.13 1.10
N THR A 80 11.76 -8.34 0.88
CA THR A 80 11.41 -7.73 -0.41
C THR A 80 11.68 -6.22 -0.45
N ILE A 81 11.70 -5.53 0.70
CA ILE A 81 11.94 -4.09 0.78
C ILE A 81 13.39 -3.83 1.15
N ASP A 82 13.89 -4.50 2.19
CA ASP A 82 15.17 -4.16 2.85
C ASP A 82 16.29 -5.12 2.48
N HIS A 83 16.02 -6.09 1.60
CA HIS A 83 17.05 -7.05 1.23
C HIS A 83 18.18 -6.33 0.53
N GLU A 84 19.38 -6.44 1.10
CA GLU A 84 20.58 -5.69 0.73
C GLU A 84 20.87 -5.69 -0.79
N ILE A 85 20.48 -6.77 -1.49
CA ILE A 85 20.75 -6.98 -2.92
C ILE A 85 19.50 -6.87 -3.81
N THR A 86 18.30 -7.20 -3.31
CA THR A 86 17.07 -7.35 -4.12
C THR A 86 15.95 -6.41 -3.66
N GLY A 87 16.13 -5.79 -2.51
CA GLY A 87 15.23 -4.83 -1.90
C GLY A 87 15.07 -3.61 -2.78
N LEU A 88 13.83 -3.16 -2.92
CA LEU A 88 13.49 -2.02 -3.76
C LEU A 88 14.25 -0.75 -3.34
N THR A 89 14.40 -0.52 -2.03
CA THR A 89 15.06 0.67 -1.47
C THR A 89 16.56 0.67 -1.80
N ALA A 90 17.24 -0.46 -1.56
CA ALA A 90 18.65 -0.64 -1.88
C ALA A 90 18.95 -0.44 -3.38
N ARG A 91 18.09 -0.96 -4.25
CA ARG A 91 18.25 -0.85 -5.72
C ARG A 91 18.08 0.57 -6.26
N LEU A 92 17.33 1.39 -5.56
CA LEU A 92 17.05 2.77 -5.94
C LEU A 92 17.90 3.78 -5.15
N GLY A 93 18.85 3.31 -4.33
CA GLY A 93 19.65 4.18 -3.47
C GLY A 93 18.81 4.94 -2.44
N ILE A 94 17.62 4.44 -2.10
CA ILE A 94 16.74 5.03 -1.11
C ILE A 94 17.27 4.63 0.26
N HIS A 95 17.66 5.62 1.07
CA HIS A 95 18.02 5.36 2.46
C HIS A 95 16.77 4.92 3.23
N HIS A 96 16.77 3.70 3.74
CA HIS A 96 15.64 3.16 4.47
C HIS A 96 15.93 3.16 5.96
N GLU A 97 15.12 3.89 6.71
CA GLU A 97 15.16 3.88 8.17
C GLU A 97 13.96 3.10 8.71
N THR A 98 14.27 2.05 9.46
CA THR A 98 13.30 1.40 10.33
C THR A 98 13.41 1.99 11.73
N GLY A 99 12.28 2.17 12.42
CA GLY A 99 12.24 2.88 13.71
C GLY A 99 13.35 2.49 14.70
N LEU A 100 14.27 3.44 14.95
CA LEU A 100 15.13 3.44 16.13
C LEU A 100 14.36 4.09 17.31
N PRO A 101 14.55 3.61 18.55
CA PRO A 101 13.91 4.22 19.71
C PRO A 101 14.36 5.68 19.85
N GLY A 102 13.44 6.63 19.63
CA GLY A 102 13.67 8.05 19.92
C GLY A 102 13.21 9.09 18.88
N ASN A 103 12.77 8.70 17.67
CA ASN A 103 12.28 9.67 16.66
C ASN A 103 10.77 9.51 16.32
N PRO A 104 9.86 9.87 17.26
CA PRO A 104 8.42 9.58 17.18
C PRO A 104 7.64 10.41 16.16
N GLN A 105 8.27 11.39 15.49
CA GLN A 105 7.54 12.36 14.66
C GLN A 105 6.97 11.74 13.37
N GLY A 106 7.72 10.84 12.69
CA GLY A 106 7.27 10.18 11.46
C GLY A 106 6.01 9.33 11.68
N ARG A 107 6.01 8.55 12.76
CA ARG A 107 4.89 7.71 13.18
C ARG A 107 3.62 8.52 13.48
N GLY A 108 3.76 9.64 14.18
CA GLY A 108 2.61 10.49 14.52
C GLY A 108 1.89 11.09 13.31
N ILE A 109 2.59 11.31 12.19
CA ILE A 109 2.00 11.87 10.96
C ILE A 109 1.01 10.87 10.34
N ILE A 110 1.43 9.62 10.13
CA ILE A 110 0.60 8.62 9.48
C ILE A 110 -0.48 8.06 10.42
N GLU A 111 -0.18 7.93 11.71
CA GLU A 111 -1.19 7.57 12.72
C GLU A 111 -2.34 8.57 12.76
N ARG A 112 -2.03 9.87 12.71
CA ARG A 112 -3.06 10.93 12.62
C ARG A 112 -3.82 10.85 11.30
N TRP A 113 -3.14 10.56 10.21
CA TRP A 113 -3.78 10.39 8.90
C TRP A 113 -4.84 9.28 8.92
N TRP A 114 -4.56 8.14 9.58
CA TRP A 114 -5.54 7.06 9.73
C TRP A 114 -6.80 7.52 10.46
N GLN A 115 -6.65 8.26 11.56
CA GLN A 115 -7.77 8.76 12.36
C GLN A 115 -8.60 9.80 11.61
N ASP A 116 -7.97 10.70 10.88
CA ASP A 116 -8.66 11.81 10.22
C ASP A 116 -9.24 11.47 8.85
N ASN A 117 -8.84 10.34 8.27
CA ASN A 117 -9.25 9.93 6.92
C ASN A 117 -9.81 8.51 6.93
N LEU A 118 -8.97 7.48 6.95
CA LEU A 118 -9.39 6.11 6.67
C LEU A 118 -10.41 5.57 7.69
N ILE A 119 -10.24 5.86 8.99
CA ILE A 119 -11.16 5.43 10.04
C ILE A 119 -12.50 6.18 9.94
N ARG A 120 -12.47 7.48 9.60
CA ARG A 120 -13.70 8.25 9.35
C ARG A 120 -14.44 7.76 8.12
N LEU A 121 -13.73 7.40 7.06
CA LEU A 121 -14.31 6.76 5.87
C LEU A 121 -14.96 5.43 6.25
N ALA A 122 -14.25 4.57 6.97
CA ALA A 122 -14.78 3.28 7.42
C ALA A 122 -16.03 3.46 8.29
N ALA A 123 -16.13 4.52 9.09
CA ALA A 123 -17.29 4.80 9.93
C ALA A 123 -18.56 5.19 9.13
N GLN A 124 -18.42 5.54 7.85
CA GLN A 124 -19.56 5.78 6.95
C GLN A 124 -20.20 4.47 6.45
N TYR A 125 -19.50 3.34 6.58
CA TYR A 125 -19.97 2.06 6.11
C TYR A 125 -20.90 1.41 7.14
N GLU A 126 -22.01 0.84 6.69
CA GLU A 126 -22.90 0.06 7.57
C GLU A 126 -22.24 -1.18 8.17
N THR A 127 -21.10 -1.60 7.61
CA THR A 127 -20.29 -2.73 8.06
C THR A 127 -19.11 -2.33 8.95
N PHE A 128 -19.12 -1.12 9.48
CA PHE A 128 -18.09 -0.64 10.41
C PHE A 128 -17.96 -1.53 11.65
N THR A 129 -16.75 -1.61 12.19
CA THR A 129 -16.34 -2.46 13.32
C THR A 129 -15.24 -1.81 14.17
N GLY A 130 -15.07 -0.48 14.08
CA GLY A 130 -14.10 0.26 14.88
C GLY A 130 -14.57 0.47 16.32
N SER A 131 -13.64 0.94 17.17
CA SER A 131 -13.84 1.09 18.62
C SER A 131 -14.97 2.03 19.03
N SER A 132 -15.39 2.95 18.16
CA SER A 132 -16.50 3.87 18.42
C SER A 132 -17.89 3.24 18.27
N MET A 133 -17.98 2.00 17.76
CA MET A 133 -19.25 1.30 17.63
C MET A 133 -19.58 0.48 18.88
N ASP A 134 -20.83 0.56 19.33
CA ASP A 134 -21.33 -0.22 20.45
C ASP A 134 -21.14 -1.73 20.23
N ARG A 135 -20.66 -2.42 21.26
CA ARG A 135 -20.27 -3.85 21.18
C ARG A 135 -21.44 -4.77 20.91
N SER A 136 -22.64 -4.42 21.40
CA SER A 136 -23.84 -5.21 21.13
C SER A 136 -24.27 -5.11 19.67
N THR A 137 -24.14 -3.90 19.10
CA THR A 137 -24.41 -3.62 17.69
C THR A 137 -23.40 -4.31 16.77
N GLN A 138 -22.10 -4.30 17.12
CA GLN A 138 -21.06 -5.05 16.40
C GLN A 138 -21.35 -6.55 16.39
N ASN A 139 -21.69 -7.13 17.54
CA ASN A 139 -21.99 -8.56 17.67
C ASN A 139 -23.23 -8.96 16.87
N LEU A 140 -24.27 -8.12 16.88
CA LEU A 140 -25.48 -8.36 16.09
C LEU A 140 -25.16 -8.34 14.58
N LEU A 141 -24.47 -7.31 14.11
CA LEU A 141 -24.04 -7.18 12.72
C LEU A 141 -23.22 -8.39 12.29
N TYR A 142 -22.22 -8.77 13.09
CA TYR A 142 -21.38 -9.95 12.85
C TYR A 142 -22.24 -11.21 12.67
N ARG A 143 -23.12 -11.51 13.63
CA ARG A 143 -23.97 -12.72 13.60
C ARG A 143 -24.91 -12.74 12.40
N LYS A 144 -25.49 -11.59 12.03
CA LYS A 144 -26.44 -11.48 10.93
C LYS A 144 -25.74 -11.59 9.57
N MET A 145 -24.55 -10.99 9.43
CA MET A 145 -23.71 -11.16 8.24
C MET A 145 -23.26 -12.62 8.10
N ASP A 146 -22.75 -13.25 9.15
CA ASP A 146 -22.33 -14.66 9.11
C ASP A 146 -23.49 -15.57 8.70
N SER A 147 -24.70 -15.34 9.23
CA SER A 147 -25.90 -16.08 8.81
C SER A 147 -26.18 -15.91 7.30
N ALA A 148 -26.17 -14.68 6.79
CA ALA A 148 -26.45 -14.38 5.39
C ALA A 148 -25.40 -15.00 4.45
N PHE A 149 -24.11 -14.84 4.76
CA PHE A 149 -23.02 -15.29 3.89
C PHE A 149 -22.77 -16.80 3.98
N ASN A 150 -23.10 -17.46 5.09
CA ASN A 150 -23.12 -18.92 5.17
C ASN A 150 -24.26 -19.53 4.37
N ALA A 151 -25.48 -18.97 4.47
CA ALA A 151 -26.61 -19.43 3.68
C ALA A 151 -26.37 -19.24 2.17
N TRP A 152 -25.83 -18.08 1.79
CA TRP A 152 -25.43 -17.79 0.40
C TRP A 152 -24.38 -18.77 -0.12
N ARG A 153 -23.32 -19.04 0.68
CA ARG A 153 -22.27 -20.00 0.32
C ARG A 153 -22.79 -21.42 0.14
N GLN A 154 -23.83 -21.79 0.89
CA GLN A 154 -24.49 -23.10 0.79
C GLN A 154 -25.49 -23.18 -0.37
N GLY A 155 -25.67 -22.12 -1.16
CA GLY A 155 -26.64 -22.07 -2.26
C GLY A 155 -28.10 -22.08 -1.79
N LYS A 156 -28.36 -21.69 -0.54
CA LYS A 156 -29.72 -21.63 0.02
C LYS A 156 -30.42 -20.35 -0.42
N GLU A 157 -31.74 -20.43 -0.55
CA GLU A 157 -32.57 -19.23 -0.72
C GLU A 157 -32.47 -18.35 0.52
N LEU A 158 -32.14 -17.07 0.32
CA LEU A 158 -31.90 -16.13 1.40
C LEU A 158 -33.23 -15.54 1.90
N THR A 159 -33.40 -15.50 3.22
CA THR A 159 -34.53 -14.78 3.83
C THR A 159 -34.45 -13.28 3.54
N PRO A 160 -35.55 -12.52 3.61
CA PRO A 160 -35.52 -11.05 3.42
C PRO A 160 -34.51 -10.35 4.35
N GLU A 161 -34.36 -10.84 5.58
CA GLU A 161 -33.36 -10.32 6.51
C GLU A 161 -31.93 -10.60 6.02
N GLN A 162 -31.64 -11.82 5.57
CA GLN A 162 -30.32 -12.17 5.05
C GLN A 162 -29.97 -11.39 3.78
N GLN A 163 -30.95 -11.18 2.88
CA GLN A 163 -30.78 -10.33 1.70
C GLN A 163 -30.41 -8.90 2.08
N ARG A 164 -31.10 -8.32 3.08
CA ARG A 164 -30.80 -6.99 3.61
C ARG A 164 -29.37 -6.89 4.15
N TYR A 165 -28.92 -7.84 4.98
CA TYR A 165 -27.56 -7.81 5.53
C TYR A 165 -26.48 -8.09 4.49
N LYS A 166 -26.77 -8.90 3.45
CA LYS A 166 -25.87 -9.09 2.31
C LYS A 166 -25.72 -7.81 1.50
N ALA A 167 -26.80 -7.05 1.29
CA ALA A 167 -26.79 -5.79 0.54
C ALA A 167 -25.99 -4.67 1.24
N LYS A 168 -25.84 -4.73 2.58
CA LYS A 168 -25.00 -3.79 3.34
C LYS A 168 -23.50 -3.95 3.07
N LEU A 169 -23.05 -5.09 2.52
CA LEU A 169 -21.64 -5.34 2.29
C LEU A 169 -21.18 -4.62 1.01
N PRO A 170 -20.30 -3.62 1.12
CA PRO A 170 -19.74 -2.95 -0.05
C PRO A 170 -18.88 -3.91 -0.87
N SER A 171 -18.88 -3.71 -2.20
CA SER A 171 -18.01 -4.46 -3.11
C SER A 171 -16.54 -4.04 -2.94
N TRP A 172 -15.62 -4.90 -3.39
CA TRP A 172 -14.19 -4.57 -3.46
C TRP A 172 -13.92 -3.29 -4.28
N GLN A 173 -14.63 -3.14 -5.40
CA GLN A 173 -14.48 -1.98 -6.28
C GLN A 173 -14.96 -0.68 -5.63
N GLN A 174 -16.09 -0.72 -4.91
CA GLN A 174 -16.58 0.45 -4.17
C GLN A 174 -15.58 0.87 -3.10
N PHE A 175 -15.06 -0.10 -2.34
CA PHE A 175 -14.04 0.15 -1.33
C PHE A 175 -12.79 0.84 -1.91
N MET A 176 -12.25 0.32 -3.03
CA MET A 176 -11.08 0.94 -3.66
C MET A 176 -11.38 2.36 -4.14
N ALA A 177 -12.54 2.57 -4.78
CA ALA A 177 -12.94 3.88 -5.27
C ALA A 177 -13.08 4.91 -4.12
N ASP A 178 -13.70 4.51 -3.02
CA ASP A 178 -13.90 5.38 -1.86
C ASP A 178 -12.58 5.76 -1.18
N VAL A 179 -11.65 4.81 -1.04
CA VAL A 179 -10.32 5.11 -0.47
C VAL A 179 -9.51 6.00 -1.39
N MET A 180 -9.55 5.75 -2.71
CA MET A 180 -8.89 6.61 -3.70
C MET A 180 -9.44 8.03 -3.67
N GLN A 181 -10.77 8.19 -3.57
CA GLN A 181 -11.39 9.50 -3.44
C GLN A 181 -11.00 10.17 -2.13
N CYS A 182 -11.01 9.43 -1.01
CA CYS A 182 -10.59 9.96 0.29
C CYS A 182 -9.15 10.48 0.27
N ILE A 183 -8.23 9.78 -0.40
CA ILE A 183 -6.84 10.23 -0.60
C ILE A 183 -6.79 11.48 -1.48
N ALA A 184 -7.55 11.52 -2.58
CA ALA A 184 -7.61 12.66 -3.47
C ALA A 184 -8.15 13.92 -2.75
N ASP A 185 -9.22 13.77 -1.98
CA ASP A 185 -9.81 14.84 -1.17
C ASP A 185 -8.82 15.32 -0.11
N TYR A 186 -8.12 14.40 0.57
CA TYR A 186 -7.07 14.74 1.53
C TYR A 186 -5.95 15.57 0.89
N ASN A 187 -5.45 15.16 -0.28
CA ASN A 187 -4.38 15.88 -0.98
C ASN A 187 -4.82 17.27 -1.48
N ASN A 188 -6.13 17.49 -1.64
CA ASN A 188 -6.72 18.75 -2.12
C ASN A 188 -7.41 19.57 -1.03
N ARG A 189 -7.38 19.16 0.25
CA ARG A 189 -7.95 19.94 1.35
C ARG A 189 -6.88 20.79 2.05
N PRO A 190 -7.19 22.02 2.49
CA PRO A 190 -6.29 22.82 3.33
C PRO A 190 -5.83 22.04 4.57
N HIS A 191 -4.54 22.04 4.85
CA HIS A 191 -3.96 21.25 5.94
C HIS A 191 -3.32 22.16 7.00
N SER A 192 -3.83 22.13 8.24
CA SER A 192 -3.44 23.06 9.31
C SER A 192 -1.95 23.03 9.70
N GLU A 193 -1.28 21.91 9.50
CA GLU A 193 0.18 21.76 9.75
C GLU A 193 1.05 22.38 8.63
N LEU A 194 0.46 22.84 7.51
CA LEU A 194 1.18 23.47 6.40
C LEU A 194 1.16 25.00 6.53
N PRO A 195 2.10 25.74 5.92
CA PRO A 195 2.05 27.20 5.96
C PRO A 195 0.78 27.76 5.31
N LYS A 196 0.46 29.02 5.62
CA LYS A 196 -0.61 29.77 4.97
C LYS A 196 -0.10 30.45 3.71
N ASN A 197 -0.95 30.51 2.69
CA ASN A 197 -0.73 31.30 1.49
C ASN A 197 -0.94 32.81 1.76
N ALA A 198 -0.78 33.64 0.73
CA ALA A 198 -0.96 35.09 0.82
C ALA A 198 -2.39 35.49 1.25
N GLU A 199 -3.37 34.64 0.96
CA GLU A 199 -4.78 34.81 1.32
C GLU A 199 -5.08 34.37 2.78
N GLY A 200 -4.09 33.90 3.53
CA GLY A 200 -4.25 33.46 4.93
C GLY A 200 -4.86 32.07 5.11
N VAL A 201 -5.02 31.31 4.03
CA VAL A 201 -5.53 29.93 4.02
C VAL A 201 -4.36 28.96 4.02
N HIS A 202 -4.45 27.86 4.76
CA HIS A 202 -3.42 26.82 4.72
C HIS A 202 -3.34 26.18 3.34
N TYR A 203 -2.12 25.92 2.86
CA TYR A 203 -1.95 25.16 1.61
C TYR A 203 -2.58 23.77 1.73
N THR A 204 -3.04 23.25 0.59
CA THR A 204 -3.29 21.81 0.46
C THR A 204 -1.96 21.07 0.35
N PRO A 205 -1.91 19.77 0.71
CA PRO A 205 -0.69 18.98 0.53
C PRO A 205 -0.14 19.02 -0.91
N LEU A 206 -1.03 18.94 -1.90
CA LEU A 206 -0.64 19.02 -3.31
C LEU A 206 -0.08 20.41 -3.68
N GLN A 207 -0.76 21.49 -3.30
CA GLN A 207 -0.29 22.85 -3.60
C GLN A 207 1.06 23.14 -2.96
N TYR A 208 1.27 22.68 -1.72
CA TYR A 208 2.53 22.92 -1.01
C TYR A 208 3.66 22.10 -1.61
N ARG A 209 3.40 20.87 -2.09
CA ARG A 209 4.38 20.11 -2.88
C ARG A 209 4.80 20.87 -4.13
N ASP A 210 3.85 21.35 -4.92
CA ASP A 210 4.15 22.03 -6.17
C ASP A 210 4.93 23.34 -5.93
N LEU A 211 4.57 24.08 -4.87
CA LEU A 211 5.31 25.27 -4.43
C LEU A 211 6.76 24.94 -4.07
N ARG A 212 6.99 23.88 -3.28
CA ARG A 212 8.33 23.49 -2.85
C ARG A 212 9.20 23.04 -4.02
N MET A 213 8.63 22.27 -4.96
CA MET A 213 9.33 21.87 -6.17
C MET A 213 9.77 23.10 -6.99
N GLN A 214 8.91 24.11 -7.12
CA GLN A 214 9.25 25.35 -7.83
C GLN A 214 10.31 26.18 -7.09
N GLN A 215 10.16 26.37 -5.77
CA GLN A 215 11.08 27.20 -4.96
C GLN A 215 12.49 26.62 -4.88
N GLU A 216 12.60 25.30 -4.81
CA GLU A 216 13.88 24.61 -4.71
C GLU A 216 14.44 24.20 -6.10
N ASN A 217 13.72 24.56 -7.18
CA ASN A 217 14.03 24.17 -8.56
C ASN A 217 14.27 22.65 -8.68
N LEU A 218 13.44 21.87 -7.99
CA LEU A 218 13.49 20.42 -7.97
C LEU A 218 12.62 19.86 -9.09
N ALA A 219 13.16 18.89 -9.80
CA ALA A 219 12.39 18.01 -10.68
C ALA A 219 12.35 16.62 -10.04
N PRO A 220 11.18 15.96 -9.98
CA PRO A 220 11.12 14.58 -9.52
C PRO A 220 11.92 13.69 -10.46
N ASP A 221 12.77 12.84 -9.90
CA ASP A 221 13.50 11.81 -10.66
C ASP A 221 12.53 10.69 -11.04
N LEU A 222 11.91 10.84 -12.22
CA LEU A 222 10.94 9.92 -12.77
C LEU A 222 11.65 8.83 -13.57
N LEU A 223 11.39 7.59 -13.19
CA LEU A 223 11.90 6.42 -13.89
C LEU A 223 11.08 6.16 -15.16
N ALA A 224 11.76 5.73 -16.21
CA ALA A 224 11.12 5.31 -17.44
C ALA A 224 10.24 4.06 -17.20
N GLU A 225 9.20 3.87 -18.01
CA GLU A 225 8.28 2.73 -17.86
C GLU A 225 9.00 1.37 -17.92
N ALA A 226 10.03 1.26 -18.77
CA ALA A 226 10.87 0.07 -18.86
C ALA A 226 11.68 -0.19 -17.58
N GLU A 227 12.18 0.87 -16.93
CA GLU A 227 12.91 0.77 -15.67
C GLU A 227 11.96 0.33 -14.55
N LEU A 228 10.75 0.90 -14.48
CA LEU A 228 9.70 0.46 -13.57
C LEU A 228 9.38 -1.04 -13.76
N ASP A 229 9.17 -1.51 -15.00
CA ASP A 229 8.88 -2.93 -15.25
C ASP A 229 9.99 -3.86 -14.75
N VAL A 230 11.27 -3.47 -14.91
CA VAL A 230 12.41 -4.28 -14.40
C VAL A 230 12.58 -4.16 -12.88
N LEU A 231 12.27 -2.99 -12.30
CA LEU A 231 12.38 -2.74 -10.87
C LEU A 231 11.38 -3.54 -10.04
N PHE A 232 10.15 -3.70 -10.52
CA PHE A 232 9.07 -4.33 -9.76
C PHE A 232 8.81 -5.79 -10.10
N ARG A 233 9.58 -6.39 -11.03
CA ARG A 233 9.57 -7.84 -11.22
C ARG A 233 10.16 -8.53 -9.99
N PRO A 234 9.54 -9.62 -9.51
CA PRO A 234 10.17 -10.53 -8.56
C PRO A 234 11.57 -10.92 -9.05
N GLN A 235 12.53 -10.95 -8.13
CA GLN A 235 13.92 -11.31 -8.43
C GLN A 235 14.42 -12.36 -7.46
N GLU A 236 15.24 -13.28 -7.98
CA GLU A 236 15.98 -14.23 -7.17
C GLU A 236 17.46 -14.20 -7.55
N VAL A 237 18.33 -14.38 -6.56
CA VAL A 237 19.76 -14.60 -6.80
C VAL A 237 19.94 -16.04 -7.26
N ARG A 238 20.68 -16.22 -8.36
CA ARG A 238 21.06 -17.52 -8.90
C ARG A 238 22.51 -17.51 -9.28
N LYS A 239 23.17 -18.66 -9.13
CA LYS A 239 24.53 -18.84 -9.58
C LYS A 239 24.55 -19.11 -11.08
N ALA A 240 25.28 -18.30 -11.84
CA ALA A 240 25.48 -18.54 -13.27
C ALA A 240 26.51 -19.66 -13.48
N ALA A 241 26.17 -20.64 -14.31
CA ALA A 241 27.00 -21.80 -14.56
C ALA A 241 27.10 -22.09 -16.05
N ARG A 242 28.28 -21.88 -16.65
CA ARG A 242 28.55 -22.23 -18.06
C ARG A 242 27.50 -21.67 -19.04
N GLY A 243 27.12 -20.40 -18.88
CA GLY A 243 26.11 -19.75 -19.71
C GLY A 243 24.66 -20.03 -19.33
N GLN A 244 24.43 -20.77 -18.24
CA GLN A 244 23.10 -21.19 -17.81
C GLN A 244 22.75 -20.68 -16.42
N ILE A 245 21.44 -20.51 -16.19
CA ILE A 245 20.84 -20.30 -14.87
C ILE A 245 19.64 -21.22 -14.72
N GLU A 246 19.38 -21.68 -13.49
CA GLU A 246 18.20 -22.48 -13.16
C GLU A 246 17.19 -21.64 -12.36
N LEU A 247 15.95 -21.60 -12.82
CA LEU A 247 14.85 -20.89 -12.17
C LEU A 247 13.54 -21.67 -12.32
N PHE A 248 12.88 -21.97 -11.21
CA PHE A 248 11.64 -22.77 -11.14
C PHE A 248 11.71 -24.13 -11.84
N GLY A 249 12.87 -24.81 -11.78
CA GLY A 249 13.10 -26.08 -12.44
C GLY A 249 13.30 -25.99 -13.96
N ASN A 250 13.31 -24.77 -14.52
CA ASN A 250 13.67 -24.51 -15.91
C ASN A 250 15.12 -24.03 -16.01
N VAL A 251 15.77 -24.34 -17.13
CA VAL A 251 17.13 -23.88 -17.44
C VAL A 251 17.05 -22.81 -18.53
N TYR A 252 17.65 -21.65 -18.28
CA TYR A 252 17.75 -20.55 -19.24
C TYR A 252 19.21 -20.37 -19.64
N PHE A 253 19.46 -20.07 -20.91
CA PHE A 253 20.80 -19.94 -21.48
C PHE A 253 21.01 -18.56 -22.13
N SER A 254 22.18 -17.98 -21.92
CA SER A 254 22.70 -16.85 -22.67
C SER A 254 24.22 -16.97 -22.81
N THR A 255 24.76 -16.57 -23.96
CA THR A 255 26.21 -16.52 -24.17
C THR A 255 26.89 -15.53 -23.22
N GLU A 256 26.23 -14.43 -22.87
CA GLU A 256 26.73 -13.43 -21.93
C GLU A 256 26.85 -13.97 -20.50
N LEU A 257 26.02 -14.95 -20.12
CA LEU A 257 26.11 -15.60 -18.81
C LEU A 257 27.35 -16.51 -18.69
N ALA A 258 28.02 -16.84 -19.80
CA ALA A 258 29.23 -17.66 -19.77
C ALA A 258 30.39 -16.90 -19.12
N GLU A 259 30.41 -15.56 -19.27
CA GLU A 259 31.42 -14.68 -18.67
C GLU A 259 31.24 -14.53 -17.15
N LEU A 260 30.03 -14.80 -16.65
CA LEU A 260 29.68 -14.72 -15.22
C LEU A 260 29.76 -16.10 -14.53
N HIS A 261 30.58 -17.03 -15.02
CA HIS A 261 30.62 -18.38 -14.48
C HIS A 261 31.07 -18.41 -13.01
N GLY A 262 30.22 -18.96 -12.15
CA GLY A 262 30.46 -19.07 -10.71
C GLY A 262 30.00 -17.85 -9.92
N GLU A 263 29.60 -16.78 -10.59
CA GLU A 263 29.08 -15.55 -9.99
C GLU A 263 27.59 -15.67 -9.64
N ASP A 264 27.20 -14.91 -8.63
CA ASP A 264 25.81 -14.74 -8.25
C ASP A 264 25.19 -13.62 -9.08
N VAL A 265 24.19 -13.97 -9.88
CA VAL A 265 23.44 -13.05 -10.75
C VAL A 265 22.01 -12.88 -10.24
N ARG A 266 21.44 -11.69 -10.46
CA ARG A 266 20.02 -11.43 -10.18
C ARG A 266 19.18 -11.76 -11.39
N VAL A 267 18.15 -12.59 -11.19
CA VAL A 267 17.24 -13.02 -12.25
C VAL A 267 15.86 -12.43 -11.98
N ALA A 268 15.42 -11.52 -12.85
CA ALA A 268 14.08 -10.94 -12.79
C ALA A 268 13.11 -11.72 -13.68
N PHE A 269 11.95 -12.10 -13.14
CA PHE A 269 10.97 -12.92 -13.84
C PHE A 269 9.55 -12.35 -13.72
N ARG A 270 8.67 -12.71 -14.67
CA ARG A 270 7.24 -12.40 -14.59
C ARG A 270 6.54 -13.59 -13.94
N SER A 271 5.80 -13.36 -12.86
CA SER A 271 4.90 -14.37 -12.30
C SER A 271 3.53 -14.20 -12.97
N GLU A 272 2.97 -15.28 -13.51
CA GLU A 272 1.63 -15.25 -14.12
C GLU A 272 0.50 -15.14 -13.08
N LYS A 273 0.82 -15.03 -11.78
CA LYS A 273 -0.14 -15.04 -10.67
C LYS A 273 -0.57 -13.66 -10.14
N CYS A 274 -0.07 -12.57 -10.71
CA CYS A 274 -0.56 -11.22 -10.39
C CYS A 274 -1.18 -10.58 -11.65
N ARG A 275 -2.43 -10.97 -11.93
CA ARG A 275 -3.39 -10.16 -12.68
C ARG A 275 -4.52 -9.76 -11.74
#